data_AF-A0A1W9T345-F1
#
_entry.id   AF-A0A1W9T345-F1
#
_cell.length_a   1.000
_cell.length_b   1.000
_cell.length_c   1.000
_cell.angle_alpha   90.00
_cell.angle_beta   90.00
_cell.angle_gamma   90.00
#
_symmetry.space_group_name_H-M   'P 1'
#
loop_
_entity.id
_entity.type
_entity.pdbx_description
1 polymer ?
#
loop_
_entity_poly.entity_id
_entity_poly.type
_entity_poly.pdbx_seq_one_letter_code
_entity_poly.pdbx_strand_id
1 'polypeptide(L)'
;MNSRIERLRRASFDAKPRISIERAVLVTEFYKKDLAAGTLDRAGAKEMLSCFWIKFNNHPAPPKVGVTARESGTYNDFTNINLGGLTRDGRDASNELSYMILEILDELHLLQPQCNVQISCKTQVRMGKSIEDAREGGCSGCIETGAFGKEAYILTGYLNVPKILELALNKGVDPLSGRQAGLPESDGTSPSHGADRNGPTAVIKSLSKMDQVKSGGTLLNMRFLPDLLAAEKDLDKLAGLVRTYFRLNGHHIQFNIVDTDILRRAQAAPDEYRNLLVRVAGYSDYFTDLDSDHQQEIIDRTGHDGF
;
A
#
# COMPACT_ATOMS: atom_id res chain seq x y z
N MET A 1 -40.98 -5.02 -14.65
CA MET A 1 -39.52 -4.83 -14.61
C MET A 1 -39.12 -4.19 -15.93
N ASN A 2 -38.38 -3.07 -15.95
CA ASN A 2 -38.08 -2.41 -17.24
C ASN A 2 -36.94 -3.12 -17.98
N SER A 3 -36.83 -2.86 -19.29
CA SER A 3 -35.83 -3.49 -20.17
C SER A 3 -34.37 -3.24 -19.73
N ARG A 4 -34.10 -2.10 -19.08
CA ARG A 4 -32.80 -1.78 -18.48
C ARG A 4 -32.48 -2.75 -17.32
N ILE A 5 -33.43 -3.00 -16.43
CA ILE A 5 -33.27 -3.91 -15.27
C ILE A 5 -33.13 -5.36 -15.73
N GLU A 6 -33.91 -5.81 -16.72
CA GLU A 6 -33.76 -7.14 -17.30
C GLU A 6 -32.37 -7.38 -17.90
N ARG A 7 -31.87 -6.40 -18.67
CA ARG A 7 -30.52 -6.46 -19.25
C ARG A 7 -29.43 -6.47 -18.17
N LEU A 8 -29.55 -5.64 -17.13
CA LEU A 8 -28.60 -5.62 -16.01
C LEU A 8 -28.61 -6.92 -15.21
N ARG A 9 -29.78 -7.51 -14.99
CA ARG A 9 -29.91 -8.83 -14.35
C ARG A 9 -29.26 -9.92 -15.20
N ARG A 10 -29.58 -10.00 -16.49
CA ARG A 10 -28.97 -10.99 -17.40
C ARG A 10 -27.45 -10.82 -17.46
N ALA A 11 -26.96 -9.59 -17.58
CA ALA A 11 -25.53 -9.30 -17.55
C ALA A 11 -24.87 -9.70 -16.22
N SER A 12 -25.58 -9.60 -15.10
CA SER A 12 -25.08 -10.02 -13.78
C SER A 12 -25.05 -11.55 -13.62
N PHE A 13 -26.06 -12.25 -14.13
CA PHE A 13 -26.15 -13.72 -14.07
C PHE A 13 -25.20 -14.42 -15.06
N ASP A 14 -25.05 -13.86 -16.25
CA ASP A 14 -24.18 -14.42 -17.30
C ASP A 14 -22.73 -13.94 -17.18
N ALA A 15 -22.45 -13.01 -16.25
CA ALA A 15 -21.10 -12.53 -16.01
C ALA A 15 -20.22 -13.68 -15.51
N LYS A 16 -19.25 -14.07 -16.33
CA LYS A 16 -18.11 -14.85 -15.85
C LYS A 16 -17.34 -13.95 -14.86
N PRO A 17 -17.21 -14.34 -13.58
CA PRO A 17 -16.51 -13.52 -12.60
C PRO A 17 -15.06 -13.35 -13.05
N ARG A 18 -14.70 -12.11 -13.36
CA ARG A 18 -13.32 -11.66 -13.60
C ARG A 18 -13.11 -10.44 -12.71
N ILE A 19 -12.07 -10.48 -11.89
CA ILE A 19 -11.60 -9.34 -11.09
C ILE A 19 -10.50 -8.71 -11.94
N SER A 20 -10.83 -7.70 -12.73
CA SER A 20 -9.87 -7.11 -13.66
C SER A 20 -10.21 -5.64 -13.94
N ILE A 21 -9.27 -4.92 -14.54
CA ILE A 21 -9.39 -3.48 -14.82
C ILE A 21 -10.64 -3.12 -15.61
N GLU A 22 -11.21 -4.05 -16.38
CA GLU A 22 -12.46 -3.87 -17.14
C GLU A 22 -13.61 -3.43 -16.22
N ARG A 23 -13.62 -3.86 -14.94
CA ARG A 23 -14.59 -3.38 -13.95
C ARG A 23 -14.38 -1.90 -13.61
N ALA A 24 -13.14 -1.45 -13.42
CA ALA A 24 -12.83 -0.05 -13.16
C ALA A 24 -13.21 0.84 -14.38
N VAL A 25 -12.97 0.35 -15.60
CA VAL A 25 -13.43 1.01 -16.83
C VAL A 25 -14.96 1.09 -16.86
N LEU A 26 -15.66 0.00 -16.57
CA LEU A 26 -17.14 0.00 -16.54
C LEU A 26 -17.71 0.95 -15.49
N VAL A 27 -17.08 1.07 -14.31
CA VAL A 27 -17.48 2.03 -13.27
C VAL A 27 -17.25 3.47 -13.74
N THR A 28 -16.12 3.72 -14.40
CA THR A 28 -15.82 5.04 -15.00
C THR A 28 -16.84 5.42 -16.08
N GLU A 29 -17.18 4.49 -16.96
CA GLU A 29 -18.19 4.72 -18.01
C GLU A 29 -19.60 4.86 -17.44
N PHE A 30 -19.93 4.12 -16.38
CA PHE A 30 -21.18 4.31 -15.63
C PHE A 30 -21.27 5.74 -15.08
N TYR A 31 -20.23 6.22 -14.40
CA TYR A 31 -20.18 7.57 -13.85
C TYR A 31 -20.38 8.64 -14.94
N LYS A 32 -19.59 8.58 -16.03
CA LYS A 32 -19.70 9.54 -17.13
C LYS A 32 -21.09 9.56 -17.76
N LYS A 33 -21.66 8.38 -17.99
CA LYS A 33 -22.96 8.24 -18.63
C LYS A 33 -24.08 8.81 -17.76
N ASP A 34 -24.10 8.47 -16.48
CA ASP A 34 -25.17 8.89 -15.59
C ASP A 34 -25.02 10.38 -15.22
N LEU A 35 -23.78 10.91 -15.22
CA LEU A 35 -23.51 12.35 -15.15
C LEU A 35 -24.07 13.09 -16.37
N ALA A 36 -23.80 12.61 -17.59
CA ALA A 36 -24.32 13.21 -18.82
C ALA A 36 -25.86 13.12 -18.93
N ALA A 37 -26.46 12.08 -18.35
CA ALA A 37 -27.91 11.91 -18.29
C ALA A 37 -28.58 12.76 -17.18
N GLY A 38 -27.80 13.39 -16.29
CA GLY A 38 -28.32 14.13 -15.13
C GLY A 38 -28.97 13.23 -14.07
N THR A 39 -28.74 11.92 -14.10
CA THR A 39 -29.29 10.96 -13.13
C THR A 39 -28.36 10.71 -11.95
N LEU A 40 -27.13 11.21 -12.03
CA LEU A 40 -26.12 11.18 -10.99
C LEU A 40 -25.34 12.49 -11.07
N ASP A 41 -25.09 13.14 -9.94
CA ASP A 41 -24.14 14.24 -9.86
C ASP A 41 -22.85 13.79 -9.14
N ARG A 42 -21.84 14.65 -9.15
CA ARG A 42 -20.55 14.36 -8.51
C ARG A 42 -20.70 14.09 -7.01
N ALA A 43 -21.58 14.84 -6.34
CA ALA A 43 -21.80 14.74 -4.89
C ALA A 43 -22.41 13.37 -4.53
N GLY A 44 -23.46 12.95 -5.24
CA GLY A 44 -24.06 11.63 -5.07
C GLY A 44 -23.11 10.49 -5.42
N ALA A 45 -22.24 10.67 -6.43
CA ALA A 45 -21.21 9.68 -6.74
C ALA A 45 -20.20 9.54 -5.58
N LYS A 46 -19.75 10.66 -5.01
CA LYS A 46 -18.83 10.69 -3.86
C LYS A 46 -19.47 10.10 -2.61
N GLU A 47 -20.74 10.37 -2.36
CA GLU A 47 -21.52 9.77 -1.27
C GLU A 47 -21.58 8.25 -1.42
N MET A 48 -21.89 7.73 -2.61
CA MET A 48 -21.93 6.28 -2.87
C MET A 48 -20.56 5.62 -2.66
N LEU A 49 -19.48 6.24 -3.13
CA LEU A 49 -18.13 5.73 -2.91
C LEU A 49 -17.70 5.81 -1.44
N SER A 50 -18.14 6.84 -0.71
CA SER A 50 -17.90 6.95 0.74
C SER A 50 -18.62 5.82 1.50
N CYS A 51 -19.86 5.52 1.11
CA CYS A 51 -20.60 4.38 1.66
C CYS A 51 -19.88 3.07 1.37
N PHE A 52 -19.40 2.88 0.14
CA PHE A 52 -18.58 1.72 -0.22
C PHE A 52 -17.35 1.60 0.70
N TRP A 53 -16.62 2.69 0.93
CA TRP A 53 -15.49 2.71 1.85
C TRP A 53 -15.86 2.25 3.27
N ILE A 54 -16.92 2.85 3.83
CA ILE A 54 -17.43 2.50 5.16
C ILE A 54 -17.85 1.01 5.21
N LYS A 55 -18.47 0.48 4.15
CA LYS A 55 -18.88 -0.92 4.10
C LYS A 55 -17.69 -1.88 4.14
N PHE A 56 -16.60 -1.55 3.47
CA PHE A 56 -15.37 -2.35 3.52
C PHE A 56 -14.70 -2.26 4.89
N ASN A 57 -14.62 -1.06 5.48
CA ASN A 57 -14.04 -0.90 6.82
C ASN A 57 -14.82 -1.65 7.92
N ASN A 58 -16.11 -1.94 7.70
CA ASN A 58 -16.92 -2.75 8.61
C ASN A 58 -16.60 -4.26 8.56
N HIS A 59 -15.71 -4.71 7.65
CA HIS A 59 -15.32 -6.10 7.51
C HIS A 59 -13.87 -6.29 8.01
N PRO A 60 -13.67 -6.85 9.21
CA PRO A 60 -12.34 -7.22 9.66
C PRO A 60 -11.90 -8.53 8.98
N ALA A 61 -10.59 -8.73 8.91
CA ALA A 61 -10.05 -10.06 8.69
C ALA A 61 -10.62 -11.04 9.73
N PRO A 62 -11.00 -12.28 9.35
CA PRO A 62 -11.47 -13.27 10.32
C PRO A 62 -10.44 -13.50 11.45
N PRO A 63 -10.88 -13.91 12.66
CA PRO A 63 -9.98 -14.10 13.79
C PRO A 63 -8.82 -15.05 13.48
N LYS A 64 -7.60 -14.61 13.83
CA LYS A 64 -6.35 -15.36 13.64
C LYS A 64 -5.81 -15.79 15.00
N VAL A 65 -5.13 -16.94 15.06
CA VAL A 65 -4.41 -17.42 16.27
C VAL A 65 -3.05 -18.02 15.90
N GLY A 66 -2.17 -18.20 16.88
CA GLY A 66 -0.90 -18.90 16.71
C GLY A 66 0.07 -18.21 15.76
N VAL A 67 0.65 -18.95 14.82
CA VAL A 67 1.62 -18.41 13.85
C VAL A 67 0.96 -17.38 12.93
N THR A 68 -0.27 -17.64 12.47
CA THR A 68 -1.01 -16.70 11.61
C THR A 68 -1.24 -15.34 12.26
N ALA A 69 -1.54 -15.31 13.57
CA ALA A 69 -1.67 -14.06 14.31
C ALA A 69 -0.33 -13.34 14.50
N ARG A 70 0.79 -14.07 14.62
CA ARG A 70 2.12 -13.46 14.72
C ARG A 70 2.61 -12.88 13.39
N GLU A 71 2.24 -13.51 12.28
CA GLU A 71 2.60 -13.05 10.93
C GLU A 71 1.66 -11.97 10.38
N SER A 72 0.42 -11.91 10.88
CA SER A 72 -0.64 -11.02 10.38
C SER A 72 -1.59 -10.58 11.51
N GLY A 73 -1.03 -10.03 12.58
CA GLY A 73 -1.73 -9.60 13.80
C GLY A 73 -2.50 -8.30 13.64
N THR A 74 -3.45 -8.27 12.71
CA THR A 74 -4.23 -7.07 12.37
C THR A 74 -5.66 -7.45 11.97
N TYR A 75 -6.59 -6.53 12.23
CA TYR A 75 -7.95 -6.56 11.69
C TYR A 75 -8.00 -6.17 10.21
N ASN A 76 -6.91 -5.61 9.67
CA ASN A 76 -6.77 -5.32 8.25
C ASN A 76 -6.83 -6.61 7.42
N ASP A 77 -7.69 -6.65 6.40
CA ASP A 77 -7.82 -7.79 5.48
C ASP A 77 -7.14 -7.52 4.13
N PHE A 78 -6.24 -6.52 4.09
CA PHE A 78 -5.37 -6.22 2.96
C PHE A 78 -6.12 -5.98 1.64
N THR A 79 -7.33 -5.41 1.75
CA THR A 79 -8.10 -5.01 0.57
C THR A 79 -7.43 -3.80 -0.08
N ASN A 80 -6.88 -4.00 -1.28
CA ASN A 80 -6.03 -3.04 -1.96
C ASN A 80 -6.66 -2.55 -3.27
N ILE A 81 -6.73 -1.24 -3.44
CA ILE A 81 -7.24 -0.55 -4.63
C ILE A 81 -6.08 0.19 -5.30
N ASN A 82 -5.90 -0.06 -6.60
CA ASN A 82 -4.87 0.63 -7.39
C ASN A 82 -5.52 1.78 -8.16
N LEU A 83 -5.04 3.00 -7.92
CA LEU A 83 -5.50 4.23 -8.55
C LEU A 83 -4.52 4.68 -9.64
N GLY A 84 -5.05 5.27 -10.71
CA GLY A 84 -4.24 5.72 -11.85
C GLY A 84 -3.72 4.53 -12.67
N GLY A 85 -2.41 4.45 -12.85
CA GLY A 85 -1.78 3.41 -13.65
C GLY A 85 -1.93 3.65 -15.15
N LEU A 86 -2.07 2.56 -15.91
CA LEU A 86 -2.15 2.61 -17.37
C LEU A 86 -3.40 1.91 -17.88
N THR A 87 -3.97 2.44 -18.95
CA THR A 87 -4.97 1.74 -19.75
C THR A 87 -4.33 0.57 -20.51
N ARG A 88 -5.14 -0.35 -21.04
CA ARG A 88 -4.64 -1.49 -21.85
C ARG A 88 -3.75 -1.07 -23.02
N ASP A 89 -4.08 0.03 -23.67
CA ASP A 89 -3.30 0.64 -24.77
C ASP A 89 -2.08 1.46 -24.28
N GLY A 90 -1.90 1.62 -22.97
CA GLY A 90 -0.72 2.20 -22.35
C GLY A 90 -0.77 3.72 -22.13
N ARG A 91 -1.96 4.32 -22.17
CA ARG A 91 -2.18 5.73 -21.80
C ARG A 91 -2.37 5.85 -20.29
N ASP A 92 -2.24 7.07 -19.77
CA ASP A 92 -2.59 7.37 -18.37
C ASP A 92 -4.06 7.01 -18.10
N ALA A 93 -4.30 6.24 -17.04
CA ALA A 93 -5.63 5.83 -16.62
C ALA A 93 -6.23 6.72 -15.52
N SER A 94 -5.49 7.71 -15.04
CA SER A 94 -5.95 8.69 -14.05
C SER A 94 -7.18 9.45 -14.56
N ASN A 95 -8.23 9.52 -13.74
CA ASN A 95 -9.49 10.15 -14.11
C ASN A 95 -10.21 10.72 -12.88
N GLU A 96 -11.37 11.35 -13.09
CA GLU A 96 -12.14 12.00 -12.02
C GLU A 96 -12.45 11.09 -10.84
N LEU A 97 -12.72 9.80 -11.06
CA LEU A 97 -12.96 8.87 -9.96
C LEU A 97 -11.68 8.60 -9.16
N SER A 98 -10.50 8.65 -9.79
CA SER A 98 -9.23 8.53 -9.08
C SER A 98 -9.05 9.67 -8.08
N TYR A 99 -9.30 10.92 -8.50
CA TYR A 99 -9.21 12.08 -7.62
C TYR A 99 -10.30 12.10 -6.56
N MET A 100 -11.53 11.71 -6.91
CA MET A 100 -12.63 11.59 -5.96
C MET A 100 -12.32 10.57 -4.86
N ILE A 101 -11.68 9.44 -5.20
CA ILE A 101 -11.23 8.48 -4.19
C ILE A 101 -10.15 9.07 -3.28
N LEU A 102 -9.20 9.86 -3.81
CA LEU A 102 -8.21 10.55 -2.98
C LEU A 102 -8.87 11.53 -1.99
N GLU A 103 -9.90 12.27 -2.41
CA GLU A 103 -10.69 13.11 -1.50
C GLU A 103 -11.39 12.28 -0.41
N ILE A 104 -11.96 11.13 -0.76
CA ILE A 104 -12.63 10.24 0.20
C ILE A 104 -11.64 9.69 1.24
N LEU A 105 -10.41 9.37 0.82
CA LEU A 105 -9.36 8.92 1.74
C LEU A 105 -9.00 9.99 2.77
N ASP A 106 -8.85 11.24 2.32
CA ASP A 106 -8.56 12.40 3.15
C ASP A 106 -9.72 12.76 4.09
N GLU A 107 -10.96 12.57 3.65
CA GLU A 107 -12.14 12.89 4.46
C GLU A 107 -12.49 11.81 5.49
N LEU A 108 -12.41 10.53 5.10
CA LEU A 108 -12.91 9.43 5.94
C LEU A 108 -11.86 8.91 6.92
N HIS A 109 -10.57 8.95 6.57
CA HIS A 109 -9.47 8.44 7.41
C HIS A 109 -9.75 7.04 7.99
N LEU A 110 -10.28 6.14 7.16
CA LEU A 110 -10.58 4.77 7.54
C LEU A 110 -9.41 3.83 7.20
N LEU A 111 -9.29 2.77 8.01
CA LEU A 111 -8.27 1.74 7.88
C LEU A 111 -8.32 1.00 6.54
N GLN A 112 -9.54 0.76 6.02
CA GLN A 112 -9.79 -0.03 4.82
C GLN A 112 -10.93 0.54 3.96
N PRO A 113 -10.95 0.27 2.65
CA PRO A 113 -9.90 -0.38 1.88
C PRO A 113 -8.70 0.56 1.70
N GLN A 114 -7.55 -0.03 1.45
CA GLN A 114 -6.32 0.72 1.21
C GLN A 114 -6.21 1.12 -0.25
N CYS A 115 -5.56 2.24 -0.50
CA CYS A 115 -5.24 2.68 -1.86
C CYS A 115 -3.74 2.82 -2.06
N ASN A 116 -3.29 2.45 -3.24
CA ASN A 116 -2.00 2.86 -3.77
C ASN A 116 -2.18 3.56 -5.11
N VAL A 117 -1.21 4.41 -5.45
CA VAL A 117 -1.15 5.09 -6.74
C VAL A 117 -0.13 4.37 -7.61
N GLN A 118 -0.60 3.84 -8.74
CA GLN A 118 0.23 3.07 -9.65
C GLN A 118 0.92 3.97 -10.67
N ILE A 119 2.24 3.83 -10.78
CA ILE A 119 3.08 4.69 -11.65
C ILE A 119 3.65 3.91 -12.85
N SER A 120 3.70 2.57 -12.78
CA SER A 120 4.32 1.75 -13.83
C SER A 120 3.82 0.31 -13.85
N CYS A 121 4.02 -0.38 -14.97
CA CYS A 121 3.80 -1.82 -15.17
C CYS A 121 5.11 -2.62 -15.38
N LYS A 122 6.28 -2.00 -15.14
CA LYS A 122 7.60 -2.59 -15.45
C LYS A 122 7.84 -3.96 -14.80
N THR A 123 7.50 -4.12 -13.52
CA THR A 123 7.70 -5.38 -12.78
C THR A 123 6.93 -6.52 -13.44
N GLN A 124 5.69 -6.27 -13.84
CA GLN A 124 4.76 -7.21 -14.43
C GLN A 124 5.28 -7.70 -15.79
N VAL A 125 5.74 -6.78 -16.65
CA VAL A 125 6.36 -7.12 -17.94
C VAL A 125 7.58 -8.02 -17.72
N ARG A 126 8.42 -7.72 -16.73
CA ARG A 126 9.62 -8.51 -16.44
C ARG A 126 9.33 -9.89 -15.85
N MET A 127 8.21 -10.07 -15.19
CA MET A 127 7.72 -11.39 -14.76
C MET A 127 7.20 -12.25 -15.94
N GLY A 128 7.33 -11.78 -17.18
CA GLY A 128 6.95 -12.52 -18.39
C GLY A 128 5.48 -12.37 -18.78
N LYS A 129 4.75 -11.43 -18.15
CA LYS A 129 3.37 -11.12 -18.51
C LYS A 129 3.35 -10.44 -19.87
N SER A 130 2.29 -10.67 -20.65
CA SER A 130 2.04 -9.90 -21.87
C SER A 130 1.95 -8.41 -21.52
N ILE A 131 2.33 -7.53 -22.44
CA ILE A 131 2.26 -6.09 -22.18
C ILE A 131 0.82 -5.63 -21.85
N GLU A 132 -0.18 -6.28 -22.42
CA GLU A 132 -1.58 -6.02 -22.12
C GLU A 132 -1.91 -6.43 -20.69
N ASP A 133 -1.59 -7.67 -20.29
CA ASP A 133 -1.86 -8.15 -18.93
C ASP A 133 -1.07 -7.39 -17.86
N ALA A 134 0.14 -6.92 -18.22
CA ALA A 134 0.97 -6.12 -17.33
C ALA A 134 0.37 -4.74 -17.06
N ARG A 135 -0.23 -4.10 -18.07
CA ARG A 135 -0.92 -2.81 -17.93
C ARG A 135 -2.23 -2.92 -17.16
N GLU A 136 -2.90 -4.06 -17.27
CA GLU A 136 -4.16 -4.34 -16.58
C GLU A 136 -3.95 -5.00 -15.19
N GLY A 137 -2.69 -5.19 -14.77
CA GLY A 137 -2.30 -5.70 -13.46
C GLY A 137 -1.83 -4.60 -12.50
N GLY A 138 -1.40 -5.00 -11.31
CA GLY A 138 -0.96 -4.07 -10.27
C GLY A 138 -0.49 -4.81 -9.02
N CYS A 139 -0.65 -4.16 -7.88
CA CYS A 139 -0.35 -4.75 -6.57
C CYS A 139 -1.64 -5.14 -5.84
N SER A 140 -1.68 -6.31 -5.21
CA SER A 140 -2.74 -6.68 -4.27
C SER A 140 -2.16 -6.86 -2.87
N GLY A 141 -3.01 -7.06 -1.86
CA GLY A 141 -2.53 -7.34 -0.52
C GLY A 141 -1.73 -6.16 0.02
N CYS A 142 -0.48 -6.44 0.39
CA CYS A 142 0.51 -5.42 0.71
C CYS A 142 1.04 -4.75 -0.56
N ILE A 143 1.83 -5.47 -1.36
CA ILE A 143 2.55 -4.97 -2.54
C ILE A 143 2.74 -6.04 -3.63
N GLU A 144 2.05 -7.17 -3.52
CA GLU A 144 2.25 -8.36 -4.35
C GLU A 144 1.81 -8.12 -5.79
N THR A 145 2.73 -8.35 -6.73
CA THR A 145 2.51 -8.08 -8.14
C THR A 145 1.70 -9.19 -8.83
N GLY A 146 0.54 -8.83 -9.37
CA GLY A 146 -0.39 -9.75 -10.03
C GLY A 146 -0.95 -9.25 -11.36
N ALA A 147 -1.27 -10.17 -12.28
CA ALA A 147 -2.18 -9.91 -13.40
C ALA A 147 -3.62 -10.18 -12.95
N PHE A 148 -4.36 -9.10 -12.69
CA PHE A 148 -5.67 -9.19 -12.05
C PHE A 148 -6.65 -10.05 -12.84
N GLY A 149 -7.21 -11.07 -12.17
CA GLY A 149 -8.22 -11.96 -12.74
C GLY A 149 -7.67 -12.98 -13.75
N LYS A 150 -6.35 -13.03 -13.94
CA LYS A 150 -5.68 -13.87 -14.94
C LYS A 150 -4.54 -14.71 -14.36
N GLU A 151 -4.15 -14.47 -13.11
CA GLU A 151 -3.02 -15.13 -12.45
C GLU A 151 -3.42 -15.59 -11.05
N ALA A 152 -2.96 -16.78 -10.69
CA ALA A 152 -2.94 -17.26 -9.31
C ALA A 152 -1.51 -17.16 -8.79
N TYR A 153 -1.25 -16.16 -7.94
CA TYR A 153 0.05 -15.93 -7.30
C TYR A 153 -0.10 -16.13 -5.79
N ILE A 154 0.26 -17.32 -5.31
CA ILE A 154 -0.03 -17.78 -3.95
C ILE A 154 1.19 -17.54 -3.07
N LEU A 155 1.00 -16.82 -1.95
CA LEU A 155 2.01 -16.68 -0.91
C LEU A 155 1.89 -17.86 0.07
N THR A 156 2.98 -18.59 0.25
CA THR A 156 3.00 -19.83 1.05
C THR A 156 3.62 -19.67 2.43
N GLY A 157 4.29 -18.56 2.70
CA GLY A 157 4.92 -18.25 3.98
C GLY A 157 6.07 -17.25 3.85
N TYR A 158 6.61 -16.83 4.99
CA TYR A 158 7.73 -15.91 5.08
C TYR A 158 9.02 -16.67 5.40
N LEU A 159 10.12 -16.34 4.72
CA LEU A 159 11.41 -16.98 4.97
C LEU A 159 12.59 -16.06 4.62
N ASN A 160 13.48 -15.84 5.59
CA ASN A 160 14.74 -15.13 5.38
C ASN A 160 15.94 -16.09 5.50
N VAL A 161 16.17 -16.89 4.45
CA VAL A 161 17.21 -17.94 4.45
C VAL A 161 18.62 -17.39 4.75
N PRO A 162 19.09 -16.29 4.13
CA PRO A 162 20.41 -15.74 4.42
C PRO A 162 20.56 -15.35 5.89
N LYS A 163 19.49 -14.83 6.50
CA LYS A 163 19.52 -14.38 7.89
C LYS A 163 19.58 -15.52 8.89
N ILE A 164 18.90 -16.62 8.60
CA ILE A 164 19.03 -17.85 9.40
C ILE A 164 20.50 -18.28 9.45
N LEU A 165 21.18 -18.27 8.31
CA LEU A 165 22.61 -18.61 8.24
C LEU A 165 23.48 -17.59 8.99
N GLU A 166 23.23 -16.29 8.79
CA GLU A 166 23.97 -15.22 9.44
C GLU A 166 23.90 -15.31 10.98
N LEU A 167 22.68 -15.46 11.52
CA LEU A 167 22.47 -15.60 12.96
C LEU A 167 23.13 -16.87 13.50
N ALA A 168 23.04 -17.99 12.78
CA ALA A 168 23.68 -19.25 13.19
C ALA A 168 25.21 -19.09 13.28
N LEU A 169 25.84 -18.42 12.31
CA LEU A 169 27.28 -18.20 12.27
C LEU A 169 27.76 -17.22 13.36
N ASN A 170 26.90 -16.28 13.76
CA ASN A 170 27.25 -15.20 14.70
C ASN A 170 26.61 -15.40 16.09
N LYS A 171 26.33 -16.64 16.48
CA LYS A 171 25.81 -17.00 17.82
C LYS A 171 24.52 -16.25 18.20
N GLY A 172 23.67 -16.05 17.21
CA GLY A 172 22.40 -15.34 17.36
C GLY A 172 22.52 -13.82 17.36
N VAL A 173 23.67 -13.24 17.03
CA VAL A 173 23.83 -11.79 16.89
C VAL A 173 23.91 -11.44 15.41
N ASP A 174 23.09 -10.50 14.96
CA ASP A 174 23.23 -9.89 13.64
C ASP A 174 24.54 -9.07 13.60
N PRO A 175 25.53 -9.43 12.76
CA PRO A 175 26.82 -8.74 12.71
C PRO A 175 26.75 -7.34 12.07
N LEU A 176 25.71 -7.04 11.28
CA LEU A 176 25.51 -5.73 10.66
C LEU A 176 24.88 -4.75 11.64
N SER A 177 23.81 -5.17 12.33
CA SER A 177 23.07 -4.29 13.25
C SER A 177 23.50 -4.41 14.71
N GLY A 178 24.21 -5.48 15.08
CA GLY A 178 24.55 -5.82 16.47
C GLY A 178 23.38 -6.39 17.27
N ARG A 179 22.22 -6.66 16.66
CA ARG A 179 21.00 -7.09 17.36
C ARG A 179 21.02 -8.57 17.69
N GLN A 180 20.60 -8.92 18.90
CA GLN A 180 20.37 -10.30 19.31
C GLN A 180 19.08 -10.85 18.67
N ALA A 181 19.12 -12.12 18.25
CA ALA A 181 17.97 -12.86 17.76
C ALA A 181 16.82 -12.82 18.79
N GLY A 182 15.61 -12.58 18.30
CA GLY A 182 14.42 -12.35 19.13
C GLY A 182 14.00 -10.87 19.19
N LEU A 183 14.86 -9.94 18.74
CA LEU A 183 14.44 -8.57 18.45
C LEU A 183 13.83 -8.47 17.04
N PRO A 184 12.97 -7.48 16.75
CA PRO A 184 12.42 -7.26 15.41
C PRO A 184 13.52 -7.17 14.33
N GLU A 185 13.25 -7.62 13.10
CA GLU A 185 14.16 -7.35 11.97
C GLU A 185 13.81 -6.04 11.27
N SER A 186 14.63 -5.62 10.31
CA SER A 186 14.27 -4.52 9.40
C SER A 186 12.99 -4.87 8.63
N ASP A 187 12.10 -3.90 8.45
CA ASP A 187 10.87 -4.09 7.70
C ASP A 187 11.12 -4.19 6.19
N GLY A 188 10.47 -5.13 5.52
CA GLY A 188 10.54 -5.28 4.07
C GLY A 188 11.98 -5.31 3.51
N THR A 189 12.31 -4.28 2.73
CA THR A 189 13.66 -4.04 2.19
C THR A 189 14.23 -2.69 2.65
N SER A 190 13.64 -2.12 3.68
CA SER A 190 14.11 -0.88 4.32
C SER A 190 15.47 -1.09 5.00
N PRO A 191 16.29 -0.04 5.16
CA PRO A 191 17.46 -0.11 6.03
C PRO A 191 17.08 -0.55 7.45
N SER A 192 18.00 -1.24 8.14
CA SER A 192 17.81 -1.50 9.56
C SER A 192 17.67 -0.20 10.35
N HIS A 193 16.91 -0.25 11.44
CA HIS A 193 16.60 0.88 12.32
C HIS A 193 17.86 1.71 12.66
N GLY A 194 17.86 3.00 12.28
CA GLY A 194 18.96 3.95 12.55
C GLY A 194 20.25 3.73 11.74
N ALA A 195 20.28 2.79 10.80
CA ALA A 195 21.46 2.50 9.99
C ALA A 195 21.64 3.50 8.84
N ASP A 196 20.56 4.07 8.33
CA ASP A 196 20.58 5.07 7.28
C ASP A 196 20.86 6.48 7.85
N ARG A 197 22.05 7.01 7.54
CA ARG A 197 22.55 8.30 8.07
C ARG A 197 22.87 9.33 6.99
N ASN A 198 22.54 9.02 5.73
CA ASN A 198 22.88 9.84 4.56
C ASN A 198 21.63 10.35 3.83
N GLY A 199 20.50 10.41 4.53
CA GLY A 199 19.22 10.91 4.00
C GLY A 199 18.49 9.95 3.07
N PRO A 200 17.22 10.28 2.74
CA PRO A 200 16.32 9.39 2.00
C PRO A 200 16.78 9.18 0.54
N THR A 201 17.46 10.16 -0.06
CA THR A 201 18.04 10.01 -1.41
C THR A 201 19.09 8.88 -1.45
N ALA A 202 19.91 8.72 -0.40
CA ALA A 202 20.89 7.65 -0.32
C ALA A 202 20.23 6.29 -0.11
N VAL A 203 19.11 6.24 0.63
CA VAL A 203 18.30 5.03 0.82
C VAL A 203 17.78 4.53 -0.52
N ILE A 204 17.07 5.37 -1.29
CA ILE A 204 16.49 4.96 -2.57
C ILE A 204 17.57 4.55 -3.59
N LYS A 205 18.74 5.22 -3.59
CA LYS A 205 19.88 4.85 -4.43
C LYS A 205 20.48 3.51 -4.02
N SER A 206 20.60 3.24 -2.73
CA SER A 206 21.11 1.97 -2.24
C SER A 206 20.18 0.83 -2.64
N LEU A 207 18.88 1.01 -2.45
CA LEU A 207 17.90 -0.01 -2.77
C LEU A 207 17.74 -0.24 -4.27
N SER A 208 17.98 0.77 -5.10
CA SER A 208 17.99 0.63 -6.57
C SER A 208 19.13 -0.23 -7.13
N LYS A 209 20.15 -0.56 -6.31
CA LYS A 209 21.20 -1.50 -6.70
C LYS A 209 20.68 -2.94 -6.75
N MET A 210 19.61 -3.23 -6.03
CA MET A 210 18.89 -4.49 -6.13
C MET A 210 18.05 -4.49 -7.41
N ASP A 211 18.08 -5.59 -8.16
CA ASP A 211 17.21 -5.78 -9.33
C ASP A 211 15.78 -6.13 -8.88
N GLN A 212 15.08 -5.14 -8.31
CA GLN A 212 13.78 -5.32 -7.65
C GLN A 212 12.70 -5.87 -8.59
N VAL A 213 12.82 -5.62 -9.89
CA VAL A 213 11.92 -6.14 -10.91
C VAL A 213 12.08 -7.65 -11.16
N LYS A 214 13.10 -8.31 -10.57
CA LYS A 214 13.16 -9.78 -10.47
C LYS A 214 12.36 -10.35 -9.30
N SER A 215 11.86 -9.50 -8.41
CA SER A 215 10.96 -9.92 -7.34
C SER A 215 9.50 -9.79 -7.78
N GLY A 216 8.61 -10.55 -7.12
CA GLY A 216 7.16 -10.34 -7.19
C GLY A 216 6.68 -9.16 -6.34
N GLY A 217 7.61 -8.38 -5.76
CA GLY A 217 7.33 -7.24 -4.90
C GLY A 217 8.45 -7.01 -3.88
N THR A 218 8.83 -5.75 -3.68
CA THR A 218 9.76 -5.31 -2.62
C THR A 218 9.20 -4.06 -1.96
N LEU A 219 9.34 -3.97 -0.64
CA LEU A 219 8.69 -2.95 0.17
C LEU A 219 9.71 -2.01 0.78
N LEU A 220 9.54 -0.70 0.60
CA LEU A 220 10.31 0.32 1.30
C LEU A 220 9.40 1.21 2.14
N ASN A 221 9.61 1.22 3.45
CA ASN A 221 9.09 2.26 4.34
C ASN A 221 10.08 3.42 4.43
N MET A 222 9.57 4.64 4.47
CA MET A 222 10.31 5.79 4.95
C MET A 222 9.46 6.59 5.94
N ARG A 223 10.11 7.18 6.94
CA ARG A 223 9.44 8.02 7.92
C ARG A 223 10.02 9.42 7.88
N PHE A 224 9.13 10.41 7.80
CA PHE A 224 9.47 11.82 7.78
C PHE A 224 8.88 12.53 9.00
N LEU A 225 9.59 13.54 9.51
CA LEU A 225 9.05 14.43 10.53
C LEU A 225 8.07 15.43 9.88
N PRO A 226 6.95 15.78 10.55
CA PRO A 226 5.92 16.64 9.96
C PRO A 226 6.44 17.99 9.44
N ASP A 227 7.38 18.61 10.16
CA ASP A 227 7.96 19.92 9.81
C ASP A 227 8.64 19.93 8.43
N LEU A 228 9.12 18.77 7.94
CA LEU A 228 9.76 18.66 6.64
C LEU A 228 8.80 18.87 5.47
N LEU A 229 7.49 18.66 5.68
CA LEU A 229 6.44 18.75 4.67
C LEU A 229 5.41 19.83 4.98
N ALA A 230 5.74 20.77 5.87
CA ALA A 230 4.81 21.79 6.34
C ALA A 230 4.40 22.81 5.26
N ALA A 231 5.26 23.08 4.26
CA ALA A 231 4.93 24.00 3.17
C ALA A 231 4.58 23.24 1.88
N GLU A 232 3.67 23.79 1.09
CA GLU A 232 3.23 23.21 -0.19
C GLU A 232 4.40 22.92 -1.15
N LYS A 233 5.40 23.81 -1.19
CA LYS A 233 6.64 23.63 -1.98
C LYS A 233 7.47 22.41 -1.56
N ASP A 234 7.32 21.89 -0.35
CA ASP A 234 8.06 20.72 0.12
C ASP A 234 7.46 19.42 -0.43
N LEU A 235 6.20 19.44 -0.88
CA LEU A 235 5.58 18.32 -1.59
C LEU A 235 6.31 18.01 -2.91
N ASP A 236 6.87 19.02 -3.58
CA ASP A 236 7.67 18.83 -4.80
C ASP A 236 8.93 18.00 -4.52
N LYS A 237 9.51 18.11 -3.32
CA LYS A 237 10.69 17.31 -2.93
C LYS A 237 10.31 15.85 -2.74
N LEU A 238 9.19 15.59 -2.06
CA LEU A 238 8.67 14.23 -1.89
C LEU A 238 8.30 13.59 -3.24
N ALA A 239 7.60 14.34 -4.09
CA ALA A 239 7.29 13.90 -5.45
C ALA A 239 8.56 13.65 -6.28
N GLY A 240 9.59 14.50 -6.13
CA GLY A 240 10.90 14.33 -6.75
C GLY A 240 11.60 13.03 -6.31
N LEU A 241 11.54 12.71 -5.02
CA LEU A 241 12.08 11.48 -4.44
C LEU A 241 11.37 10.24 -5.00
N VAL A 242 10.04 10.23 -4.98
CA VAL A 242 9.21 9.15 -5.55
C VAL A 242 9.54 8.93 -7.03
N ARG A 243 9.52 10.00 -7.83
CA ARG A 243 9.83 9.95 -9.27
C ARG A 243 11.24 9.42 -9.52
N THR A 244 12.21 9.86 -8.71
CA THR A 244 13.61 9.42 -8.83
C THR A 244 13.70 7.92 -8.53
N TYR A 245 13.09 7.44 -7.45
CA TYR A 245 13.14 6.03 -7.08
C TYR A 245 12.57 5.11 -8.18
N PHE A 246 11.40 5.46 -8.74
CA PHE A 246 10.81 4.66 -9.82
C PHE A 246 11.53 4.79 -11.17
N ARG A 247 12.23 5.91 -11.43
CA ARG A 247 13.17 6.00 -12.57
C ARG A 247 14.36 5.06 -12.40
N LEU A 248 14.80 4.84 -11.16
CA LEU A 248 15.83 3.87 -10.79
C LEU A 248 15.29 2.42 -10.68
N ASN A 249 14.08 2.17 -11.18
CA ASN A 249 13.40 0.87 -11.14
C ASN A 249 13.10 0.33 -9.73
N GLY A 250 12.96 1.23 -8.75
CA GLY A 250 12.32 0.90 -7.49
C GLY A 250 10.90 0.39 -7.70
N HIS A 251 10.45 -0.53 -6.85
CA HIS A 251 9.14 -1.17 -6.99
C HIS A 251 8.03 -0.42 -6.24
N HIS A 252 8.23 -0.19 -4.94
CA HIS A 252 7.22 0.41 -4.07
C HIS A 252 7.88 1.23 -2.95
N ILE A 253 7.24 2.33 -2.57
CA ILE A 253 7.65 3.20 -1.47
C ILE A 253 6.40 3.72 -0.74
N GLN A 254 6.44 3.74 0.59
CA GLN A 254 5.36 4.24 1.44
C GLN A 254 5.91 5.07 2.59
N PHE A 255 5.06 5.93 3.15
CA PHE A 255 5.49 6.98 4.07
C PHE A 255 4.72 6.94 5.39
N ASN A 256 5.43 7.12 6.51
CA ASN A 256 4.88 7.71 7.72
C ASN A 256 5.30 9.17 7.80
N ILE A 257 4.37 10.07 8.12
CA ILE A 257 4.66 11.47 8.40
C ILE A 257 4.19 11.73 9.84
N VAL A 258 5.05 11.41 10.81
CA VAL A 258 4.67 11.38 12.23
C VAL A 258 5.87 11.59 13.14
N ASP A 259 5.65 12.39 14.17
CA ASP A 259 6.65 12.72 15.18
C ASP A 259 6.83 11.60 16.22
N THR A 260 8.05 11.44 16.73
CA THR A 260 8.36 10.40 17.73
C THR A 260 7.63 10.67 19.03
N ASP A 261 7.51 11.93 19.44
CA ASP A 261 6.85 12.32 20.68
C ASP A 261 5.35 12.05 20.63
N ILE A 262 4.73 12.14 19.44
CA ILE A 262 3.33 11.73 19.25
C ILE A 262 3.19 10.22 19.48
N LEU A 263 4.05 9.41 18.87
CA LEU A 263 4.01 7.95 19.06
C LEU A 263 4.25 7.57 20.52
N ARG A 264 5.22 8.19 21.20
CA ARG A 264 5.50 7.95 22.62
C ARG A 264 4.34 8.36 23.52
N ARG A 265 3.68 9.48 23.24
CA ARG A 265 2.46 9.89 23.97
C ARG A 265 1.31 8.92 23.73
N ALA A 266 1.15 8.42 22.51
CA ALA A 266 0.13 7.41 22.21
C ALA A 266 0.38 6.09 22.96
N GLN A 267 1.63 5.71 23.22
CA GLN A 267 1.94 4.57 24.11
C GLN A 267 1.53 4.84 25.57
N ALA A 268 1.74 6.08 26.05
CA ALA A 268 1.46 6.44 27.44
C ALA A 268 -0.04 6.71 27.71
N ALA A 269 -0.77 7.21 26.72
CA ALA A 269 -2.18 7.60 26.82
C ALA A 269 -3.00 7.10 25.61
N PRO A 270 -3.11 5.78 25.38
CA PRO A 270 -3.71 5.22 24.16
C PRO A 270 -5.16 5.67 23.90
N ASP A 271 -5.94 5.91 24.96
CA ASP A 271 -7.34 6.37 24.83
C ASP A 271 -7.47 7.75 24.15
N GLU A 272 -6.44 8.60 24.24
CA GLU A 272 -6.39 9.92 23.60
C GLU A 272 -6.01 9.84 22.12
N TYR A 273 -5.48 8.70 21.67
CA TYR A 273 -4.91 8.50 20.33
C TYR A 273 -5.56 7.33 19.57
N ARG A 274 -6.80 6.94 19.92
CA ARG A 274 -7.50 5.79 19.30
C ARG A 274 -7.67 5.86 17.78
N ASN A 275 -7.59 7.05 17.20
CA ASN A 275 -7.69 7.27 15.76
C ASN A 275 -6.31 7.47 15.08
N LEU A 276 -5.20 7.32 15.80
CA LEU A 276 -3.86 7.49 15.25
C LEU A 276 -3.52 6.31 14.33
N LEU A 277 -3.62 6.53 13.02
CA LEU A 277 -3.18 5.59 12.01
C LEU A 277 -1.69 5.75 11.72
N VAL A 278 -0.99 4.61 11.62
CA VAL A 278 0.42 4.54 11.21
C VAL A 278 0.60 3.54 10.09
N ARG A 279 1.61 3.75 9.26
CA ARG A 279 2.00 2.79 8.23
C ARG A 279 2.89 1.70 8.83
N VAL A 280 2.47 0.44 8.75
CA VAL A 280 3.21 -0.73 9.24
C VAL A 280 4.17 -1.23 8.15
N ALA A 281 3.75 -2.17 7.31
CA ALA A 281 4.53 -2.66 6.17
C ALA A 281 3.57 -3.16 5.09
N GLY A 282 3.28 -2.32 4.09
CA GLY A 282 2.31 -2.63 3.04
C GLY A 282 0.86 -2.40 3.45
N TYR A 283 0.63 -2.08 4.72
CA TYR A 283 -0.66 -1.67 5.25
C TYR A 283 -0.52 -0.57 6.31
N SER A 284 -1.65 0.05 6.64
CA SER A 284 -1.79 0.95 7.78
C SER A 284 -2.57 0.26 8.88
N ASP A 285 -2.34 0.65 10.13
CA ASP A 285 -3.13 0.20 11.29
C ASP A 285 -3.27 1.28 12.35
N TYR A 286 -4.21 1.13 13.27
CA TYR A 286 -4.30 1.98 14.46
C TYR A 286 -3.12 1.67 15.37
N PHE A 287 -2.32 2.69 15.68
CA PHE A 287 -1.11 2.53 16.50
C PHE A 287 -1.41 1.91 17.86
N THR A 288 -2.56 2.24 18.45
CA THR A 288 -3.01 1.74 19.75
C THR A 288 -3.44 0.27 19.73
N ASP A 289 -3.73 -0.28 18.54
CA ASP A 289 -4.15 -1.68 18.36
C ASP A 289 -2.95 -2.60 18.10
N LEU A 290 -1.78 -2.01 17.80
CA LEU A 290 -0.52 -2.73 17.64
C LEU A 290 0.04 -3.16 19.00
N ASP A 291 0.68 -4.34 19.05
CA ASP A 291 1.44 -4.73 20.24
C ASP A 291 2.69 -3.85 20.46
N SER A 292 3.26 -3.93 21.66
CA SER A 292 4.39 -3.10 22.08
C SER A 292 5.61 -3.24 21.18
N ASP A 293 5.85 -4.44 20.62
CA ASP A 293 7.02 -4.69 19.80
C ASP A 293 6.86 -4.02 18.43
N HIS A 294 5.66 -4.10 17.83
CA HIS A 294 5.33 -3.39 16.60
C HIS A 294 5.33 -1.87 16.78
N GLN A 295 4.77 -1.37 17.89
CA GLN A 295 4.83 0.06 18.21
C GLN A 295 6.29 0.55 18.31
N GLN A 296 7.13 -0.22 19.01
CA GLN A 296 8.53 0.11 19.20
C GLN A 296 9.31 0.06 17.88
N GLU A 297 9.06 -0.94 17.05
CA GLU A 297 9.66 -1.08 15.72
C GLU A 297 9.40 0.15 14.86
N ILE A 298 8.16 0.65 14.81
CA ILE A 298 7.80 1.85 14.05
C ILE A 298 8.48 3.10 14.61
N ILE A 299 8.57 3.23 15.93
CA ILE A 299 9.24 4.36 16.59
C ILE A 299 10.74 4.37 16.27
N ASP A 300 11.36 3.20 16.21
CA ASP A 300 12.81 3.05 15.99
C ASP A 300 13.21 3.26 14.51
N ARG A 301 12.24 3.33 13.59
CA ARG A 301 12.51 3.70 12.20
C ARG A 301 13.05 5.13 12.14
N THR A 302 14.06 5.32 11.29
CA THR A 302 14.72 6.61 11.09
C THR A 302 13.71 7.69 10.71
N GLY A 303 13.58 8.72 11.56
CA GLY A 303 12.78 9.91 11.28
C GLY A 303 13.61 10.92 10.50
N HIS A 304 13.38 11.02 9.19
CA HIS A 304 14.09 11.97 8.34
C HIS A 304 13.58 13.41 8.56
N ASP A 305 14.51 14.33 8.78
CA ASP A 305 14.32 15.77 8.92
C ASP A 305 14.80 16.56 7.67
N GLY A 306 15.22 15.84 6.61
CA GLY A 306 15.73 16.40 5.35
C GLY A 306 15.65 15.41 4.18
N PHE A 307 15.82 15.91 2.94
CA PHE A 307 15.77 15.16 1.67
C PHE A 307 17.16 14.86 1.07
#